data_AF-A0A7C0UT20-F1
#
_entry.id   AF-A0A7C0UT20-F1
#
_cell.length_a   1.000
_cell.length_b   1.000
_cell.length_c   1.000
_cell.angle_alpha   90.00
_cell.angle_beta   90.00
_cell.angle_gamma   90.00
#
_symmetry.space_group_name_H-M   'P 1'
#
loop_
_entity.id
_entity.type
_entity.pdbx_description
1 polymer ?
#
loop_
_entity_poly.entity_id
_entity_poly.type
_entity_poly.pdbx_seq_one_letter_code
_entity_poly.pdbx_strand_id
1 'polypeptide(L)' 'MEGKELMRKGKVKEVYDLGNGMLEFLFTDNISVFDKIIPTSIRHKG' A
#
# COMPACT_ATOMS: atom_id res chain seq x y z
N MET A 1 -5.41 2.16 16.00
CA MET A 1 -5.84 3.02 14.88
C MET A 1 -7.24 2.59 14.52
N GLU A 2 -8.24 3.10 15.22
CA GLU A 2 -9.64 2.86 14.88
C GLU A 2 -10.02 3.81 13.73
N GLY A 3 -10.58 3.26 12.65
CA GLY A 3 -11.24 4.05 11.62
C GLY A 3 -10.76 3.89 10.17
N LYS A 4 -9.76 3.04 9.87
CA LYS A 4 -9.41 2.75 8.47
C LYS A 4 -9.57 1.28 8.11
N GLU A 5 -10.30 1.00 7.04
CA GLU A 5 -10.55 -0.36 6.53
C GLU A 5 -9.66 -0.63 5.32
N LEU A 6 -8.92 -1.75 5.32
CA LEU A 6 -8.10 -2.13 4.16
C LEU A 6 -9.01 -2.60 3.03
N MET A 7 -9.15 -1.79 1.98
CA MET A 7 -9.93 -2.17 0.80
C MET A 7 -9.14 -3.01 -0.19
N ARG A 8 -7.86 -2.66 -0.41
CA ARG A 8 -7.03 -3.34 -1.40
C ARG A 8 -5.55 -3.27 -1.06
N LYS A 9 -4.89 -4.42 -1.18
CA LYS A 9 -3.43 -4.54 -1.12
C LYS A 9 -2.87 -4.90 -2.50
N GLY A 10 -2.11 -3.98 -3.09
CA GLY A 10 -1.36 -4.19 -4.32
C GLY A 10 0.10 -4.58 -4.05
N LYS A 11 0.90 -4.71 -5.13
CA LYS A 11 2.34 -5.02 -5.01
C LYS A 11 3.13 -3.90 -4.29
N VAL A 12 2.78 -2.64 -4.54
CA VAL A 12 3.56 -1.45 -4.11
C VAL A 12 2.71 -0.36 -3.45
N LYS A 13 1.41 -0.61 -3.27
CA LYS A 13 0.48 0.34 -2.67
C LYS A 13 -0.65 -0.37 -1.96
N GLU A 14 -1.15 0.27 -0.92
CA GLU A 14 -2.33 -0.15 -0.17
C GLU A 14 -3.37 0.97 -0.27
N VAL A 15 -4.65 0.57 -0.32
CA VAL A 15 -5.78 1.49 -0.37
C VAL A 15 -6.65 1.21 0.84
N TYR A 16 -6.88 2.25 1.62
CA TYR A 16 -7.72 2.22 2.81
C TYR A 16 -8.95 3.10 2.63
N ASP A 17 -10.10 2.63 3.09
CA ASP A 17 -11.30 3.46 3.27
C ASP A 17 -11.17 4.22 4.59
N LEU A 18 -11.34 5.55 4.54
CA LEU A 18 -11.38 6.42 5.71
C LEU A 18 -12.82 6.83 6.09
N GLY A 19 -13.82 6.33 5.36
CA GLY A 19 -15.21 6.78 5.44
C GLY A 19 -15.46 8.08 4.68
N ASN A 20 -16.74 8.47 4.61
CA ASN A 20 -17.20 9.71 3.96
C ASN A 20 -16.74 9.86 2.49
N GLY A 21 -16.58 8.75 1.78
CA GLY A 21 -16.10 8.74 0.39
C GLY A 21 -14.63 9.10 0.22
N MET A 22 -13.83 9.10 1.30
CA MET A 22 -12.40 9.37 1.26
C MET A 22 -11.58 8.08 1.24
N LEU A 23 -10.54 8.07 0.42
CA LEU A 23 -9.60 6.96 0.31
C LEU A 23 -8.19 7.43 0.67
N GLU A 24 -7.48 6.64 1.47
CA GLU A 24 -6.04 6.81 1.71
C GLU A 24 -5.27 5.87 0.79
N PHE A 25 -4.35 6.45 0.00
CA PHE A 25 -3.41 5.71 -0.84
C PHE A 25 -2.04 5.70 -0.15
N LEU A 26 -1.68 4.57 0.43
CA LEU A 26 -0.37 4.37 1.03
C LEU A 26 0.57 3.76 0.00
N PHE A 27 1.57 4.52 -0.43
CA PHE A 27 2.66 4.02 -1.25
C PHE A 27 3.72 3.37 -0.36
N THR A 28 4.08 2.13 -0.67
CA THR A 28 5.00 1.35 0.16
C THR A 28 6.41 1.37 -0.40
N ASP A 29 7.38 1.03 0.46
CA ASP A 29 8.76 0.80 0.07
C ASP A 29 8.97 -0.53 -0.69
N ASN A 30 7.90 -1.28 -0.96
CA ASN A 30 7.98 -2.52 -1.75
C ASN A 30 8.28 -2.22 -3.22
N ILE A 31 8.97 -3.16 -3.86
CA ILE A 31 9.22 -3.17 -5.30
C ILE A 31 8.91 -4.55 -5.87
N SER A 32 8.55 -4.59 -7.15
CA SER A 32 8.39 -5.84 -7.89
C SER A 32 9.29 -5.88 -9.12
N VAL A 33 9.92 -7.03 -9.35
CA VAL A 33 10.75 -7.32 -10.53
C VAL A 33 10.29 -8.67 -11.09
N PHE A 34 10.21 -8.82 -12.42
CA PHE A 34 9.70 -10.02 -13.08
C PHE A 34 8.35 -10.51 -12.51
N ASP A 35 7.43 -9.55 -12.29
CA ASP A 35 6.12 -9.76 -11.69
C ASP A 35 6.07 -10.33 -10.26
N LYS A 36 7.21 -10.46 -9.58
CA LYS A 36 7.30 -10.91 -8.19
C LYS A 36 7.68 -9.75 -7.29
N ILE A 37 7.03 -9.65 -6.13
CA ILE A 37 7.50 -8.78 -5.05
C ILE A 37 8.77 -9.40 -4.49
N ILE A 38 9.81 -8.60 -4.30
CA ILE A 38 11.04 -9.08 -3.67
C ILE A 38 10.94 -8.96 -2.14
N PRO A 39 11.64 -9.80 -1.35
CA PRO A 39 11.54 -9.78 0.11
C PRO A 39 12.10 -8.50 0.77
N THR A 40 12.90 -7.72 0.05
CA THR A 40 13.54 -6.50 0.53
C THR A 40 12.78 -5.25 0.10
N SER A 41 12.74 -4.25 0.98
CA SER A 41 12.19 -2.94 0.68
C SER A 41 13.29 -1.94 0.31
N ILE A 42 12.92 -0.88 -0.40
CA ILE A 42 13.80 0.23 -0.72
C ILE A 42 13.39 1.41 0.17
N ARG A 43 14.23 1.75 1.14
CA ARG A 43 13.95 2.82 2.11
C ARG A 43 13.62 4.14 1.38
N HIS A 44 12.51 4.78 1.76
CA HIS A 44 12.04 6.07 1.21
C HIS A 44 11.58 6.03 -0.26
N LYS A 45 11.10 4.88 -0.74
CA LYS A 45 10.56 4.71 -2.10
C LYS A 45 9.04 4.90 -2.16
N GLY A 46 8.35 4.70 -1.04
CA GLY A 46 6.92 4.95 -0.88
C GLY A 46 6.59 6.41 -1.12
#